data_AF-A0A1H3PWS1-F1
#
_entry.id   AF-A0A1H3PWS1-F1
#
_cell.length_a   1.000
_cell.length_b   1.000
_cell.length_c   1.000
_cell.angle_alpha   90.00
_cell.angle_beta   90.00
_cell.angle_gamma   90.00
#
_symmetry.space_group_name_H-M   'P 1'
#
loop_
_entity.id
_entity.type
_entity.pdbx_description
1 polymer ?
#
loop_
_entity_poly.entity_id
_entity_poly.type
_entity_poly.pdbx_seq_one_letter_code
_entity_poly.pdbx_strand_id
1 'polypeptide(L)'
;MPESSRPVVVEVPLFDFDDELLDAATPAPDAPAPAAPAPGAPAAATVVAPHSTVNSEVRVGSVVVLERDAALTSDDTIVLDVDAAAVLETGRAAVLEDLEEAVRAAPEAELVVDTEITLPLVPRPAWADRLAVFDLETTGIDVETSRVVTANISLLDAAGQVVSRRDWLADPGVPIPEQATAVHGVSTEHARAAGRPAAEVVAEIVAELRRVFDEGYALVVYNAPYDLTLLNREALRHGGDPLVTPPAVIDPLVIDKQIDRYRKGKRTLEVSAAFYGVALTDAHDAGADAIAAGRVAQALAAKYAVDLDLSLDQLHAAQVAWHDAQSDSFEDYMRRTRDPTFTSRRGWPESARPA
;
A
#
# COMPACT_ATOMS: atom_id res chain seq x y z
N MET A 1 -61.40 -8.60 -7.55
CA MET A 1 -60.53 -9.26 -6.56
C MET A 1 -59.15 -9.28 -7.17
N PRO A 2 -58.19 -8.51 -6.64
CA PRO A 2 -56.94 -8.20 -7.33
C PRO A 2 -55.95 -9.36 -7.28
N GLU A 3 -55.06 -9.34 -8.27
CA GLU A 3 -54.00 -10.30 -8.54
C GLU A 3 -52.97 -10.40 -7.40
N SER A 4 -52.54 -11.62 -7.13
CA SER A 4 -51.47 -11.96 -6.20
C SER A 4 -50.12 -11.47 -6.75
N SER A 5 -49.63 -10.34 -6.24
CA SER A 5 -48.24 -9.89 -6.47
C SER A 5 -47.25 -10.96 -6.01
N ARG A 6 -46.47 -11.47 -6.96
CA ARG A 6 -45.24 -12.23 -6.69
C ARG A 6 -44.19 -11.28 -6.09
N PRO A 7 -43.33 -11.73 -5.16
CA PRO A 7 -42.20 -10.93 -4.71
C PRO A 7 -41.26 -10.68 -5.89
N VAL A 8 -40.98 -9.41 -6.15
CA VAL A 8 -39.90 -8.98 -7.05
C VAL A 8 -38.60 -9.24 -6.29
N VAL A 9 -37.88 -10.28 -6.69
CA VAL A 9 -36.49 -10.49 -6.27
C VAL A 9 -35.67 -9.44 -7.00
N VAL A 10 -35.17 -8.46 -6.26
CA VAL A 10 -34.15 -7.54 -6.75
C VAL A 10 -32.83 -8.28 -6.62
N GLU A 11 -32.35 -8.84 -7.71
CA GLU A 11 -30.96 -9.29 -7.83
C GLU A 11 -30.07 -8.05 -7.73
N VAL A 12 -29.34 -7.94 -6.62
CA VAL A 12 -28.25 -6.97 -6.48
C VAL A 12 -27.00 -7.69 -7.01
N PRO A 13 -26.43 -7.29 -8.16
CA PRO A 13 -25.24 -7.93 -8.66
C PRO A 13 -24.09 -7.70 -7.68
N LEU A 14 -23.33 -8.77 -7.43
CA LEU A 14 -21.94 -8.67 -6.95
C LEU A 14 -21.24 -7.63 -7.83
N PHE A 15 -20.57 -6.66 -7.19
CA PHE A 15 -19.86 -5.60 -7.88
C PHE A 15 -18.79 -6.19 -8.81
N ASP A 16 -19.18 -6.43 -10.05
CA ASP A 16 -18.26 -6.49 -11.18
C ASP A 16 -17.78 -5.06 -11.37
N PHE A 17 -16.49 -4.83 -11.14
CA PHE A 17 -15.88 -3.57 -11.54
C PHE A 17 -15.72 -3.65 -13.06
N ASP A 18 -16.62 -2.99 -13.79
CA ASP A 18 -16.52 -2.82 -15.24
C ASP A 18 -15.09 -2.47 -15.67
N ASP A 19 -14.64 -3.20 -16.69
CA ASP A 19 -13.27 -3.30 -17.22
C ASP A 19 -12.93 -2.20 -18.25
N GLU A 20 -13.71 -1.13 -18.30
CA GLU A 20 -13.44 0.06 -19.11
C GLU A 20 -13.85 1.29 -18.29
N LEU A 21 -13.18 2.44 -18.50
CA LEU A 21 -13.48 3.79 -17.94
C LEU A 21 -12.50 4.34 -16.88
N LEU A 22 -11.20 4.08 -17.04
CA LEU A 22 -10.15 4.96 -16.51
C LEU A 22 -9.26 5.54 -17.63
N ASP A 23 -9.90 6.01 -18.69
CA ASP A 23 -9.30 7.00 -19.59
C ASP A 23 -10.19 8.25 -19.64
N ALA A 24 -9.54 9.40 -19.78
CA ALA A 24 -10.09 10.76 -19.87
C ALA A 24 -10.32 11.52 -18.55
N ALA A 25 -9.21 11.99 -17.98
CA ALA A 25 -9.15 13.35 -17.42
C ALA A 25 -7.87 14.04 -17.94
N THR A 26 -7.88 14.41 -19.21
CA THR A 26 -6.92 15.33 -19.82
C THR A 26 -7.27 16.77 -19.41
N PRO A 27 -6.33 17.61 -18.95
CA PRO A 27 -6.54 19.05 -18.95
C PRO A 27 -6.26 19.63 -20.35
N ALA A 28 -7.13 20.53 -20.83
CA ALA A 28 -6.92 21.33 -22.03
C ALA A 28 -5.91 22.48 -21.78
N PRO A 29 -5.18 22.94 -22.82
CA PRO A 29 -4.04 23.85 -22.70
C PRO A 29 -4.46 25.33 -22.79
N ASP A 30 -3.69 26.23 -22.17
CA ASP A 30 -3.26 27.50 -22.80
C ASP A 30 -2.43 28.38 -21.84
N ALA A 31 -1.14 28.49 -22.13
CA ALA A 31 -0.33 29.70 -21.97
C ALA A 31 0.84 29.63 -22.99
N PRO A 32 1.21 30.76 -23.64
CA PRO A 32 2.00 30.74 -24.87
C PRO A 32 3.47 30.37 -24.64
N ALA A 33 3.99 29.50 -25.50
CA ALA A 33 5.39 29.14 -25.57
C ALA A 33 6.26 30.35 -26.00
N PRO A 34 7.44 30.57 -25.39
CA PRO A 34 8.41 31.54 -25.89
C PRO A 34 9.01 31.07 -27.24
N ALA A 35 9.26 32.03 -28.12
CA ALA A 35 9.71 31.82 -29.49
C ALA A 35 11.05 31.07 -29.59
N ALA A 36 11.13 30.12 -30.52
CA ALA A 36 12.34 29.39 -30.86
C ALA A 36 13.40 30.31 -31.52
N PRO A 37 14.69 30.21 -31.15
CA PRO A 37 15.77 30.81 -31.92
C PRO A 37 16.11 29.99 -33.17
N ALA A 38 16.49 30.69 -34.24
CA ALA A 38 16.90 30.13 -35.52
C ALA A 38 18.20 29.29 -35.43
N PRO A 39 18.45 28.34 -36.36
CA PRO A 39 19.58 27.42 -36.25
C PRO A 39 20.87 28.02 -36.81
N GLY A 40 21.99 27.83 -36.10
CA GLY A 40 23.33 28.09 -36.64
C GLY A 40 24.45 28.19 -35.60
N ALA A 41 25.38 27.21 -35.66
CA ALA A 41 26.70 27.12 -35.01
C ALA A 41 26.77 26.58 -33.56
N PRO A 42 27.83 25.80 -33.20
CA PRO A 42 27.84 24.92 -32.05
C PRO A 42 28.10 25.70 -30.75
N ALA A 43 27.30 25.43 -29.71
CA ALA A 43 27.51 25.97 -28.38
C ALA A 43 28.50 25.08 -27.62
N ALA A 44 29.60 25.68 -27.17
CA ALA A 44 30.54 25.07 -26.24
C ALA A 44 29.82 24.72 -24.92
N ALA A 45 29.96 23.47 -24.47
CA ALA A 45 29.51 23.04 -23.16
C ALA A 45 30.21 23.89 -22.08
N THR A 46 29.41 24.67 -21.34
CA THR A 46 29.92 25.49 -20.24
C THR A 46 29.89 24.66 -18.96
N VAL A 47 31.06 24.25 -18.50
CA VAL A 47 31.27 23.56 -17.21
C VAL A 47 31.07 24.56 -16.08
N VAL A 48 30.11 24.32 -15.19
CA VAL A 48 29.93 25.09 -13.96
C VAL A 48 30.88 24.53 -12.90
N ALA A 49 31.78 25.38 -12.39
CA ALA A 49 32.75 25.00 -11.36
C ALA A 49 32.10 24.84 -9.96
N PRO A 50 32.62 23.94 -9.10
CA PRO A 50 32.01 23.67 -7.80
C PRO A 50 32.36 24.74 -6.78
N HIS A 51 31.36 25.16 -5.99
CA HIS A 51 31.59 25.84 -4.73
C HIS A 51 31.54 24.82 -3.59
N SER A 52 32.60 24.82 -2.77
CA SER A 52 32.82 23.97 -1.60
C SER A 52 31.68 24.05 -0.57
N THR A 53 31.32 22.92 0.08
CA THR A 53 31.75 22.53 1.45
C THR A 53 30.97 21.28 1.94
N VAL A 54 31.70 20.17 2.13
CA VAL A 54 31.60 19.10 3.16
C VAL A 54 30.22 18.59 3.61
N ASN A 55 29.86 17.37 3.18
CA ASN A 55 29.74 16.18 4.04
C ASN A 55 29.39 14.94 3.19
N SER A 56 30.20 13.88 3.33
CA SER A 56 30.01 12.52 2.75
C SER A 56 29.71 12.48 1.23
N GLU A 57 30.73 12.74 0.41
CA GLU A 57 30.67 12.47 -1.04
C GLU A 57 30.57 10.96 -1.29
N VAL A 58 29.43 10.52 -1.84
CA VAL A 58 29.31 9.23 -2.52
C VAL A 58 29.71 9.49 -3.97
N ARG A 59 30.79 8.85 -4.42
CA ARG A 59 31.20 8.91 -5.83
C ARG A 59 30.23 8.10 -6.67
N VAL A 60 29.55 8.74 -7.61
CA VAL A 60 28.63 8.06 -8.53
C VAL A 60 29.30 7.92 -9.89
N GLY A 61 30.07 6.83 -10.04
CA GLY A 61 30.62 6.37 -11.31
C GLY A 61 31.63 7.29 -12.00
N SER A 62 32.25 6.76 -13.05
CA SER A 62 33.09 7.49 -13.98
C SER A 62 32.62 7.19 -15.39
N VAL A 63 32.40 8.22 -16.20
CA VAL A 63 32.07 8.06 -17.62
C VAL A 63 33.37 8.14 -18.41
N VAL A 64 33.76 7.09 -19.13
CA VAL A 64 34.95 7.18 -20.00
C VAL A 64 34.47 7.63 -21.38
N VAL A 65 35.11 8.63 -21.98
CA VAL A 65 34.85 9.10 -23.36
C VAL A 65 36.10 8.80 -24.17
N LEU A 66 36.01 7.86 -25.12
CA LEU A 66 37.17 7.35 -25.88
C LEU A 66 37.07 7.70 -27.35
N GLU A 67 38.09 8.33 -27.95
CA GLU A 67 38.24 8.31 -29.42
C GLU A 67 38.49 6.87 -29.90
N ARG A 68 37.82 6.45 -30.98
CA ARG A 68 38.03 5.11 -31.56
C ARG A 68 39.50 4.94 -31.99
N ASP A 69 40.13 3.87 -31.50
CA ASP A 69 41.50 3.38 -31.77
C ASP A 69 42.67 3.98 -30.94
N ALA A 70 42.42 4.71 -29.85
CA ALA A 70 43.50 5.11 -28.93
C ALA A 70 43.83 4.03 -27.88
N ALA A 71 45.13 3.78 -27.65
CA ALA A 71 45.59 2.94 -26.55
C ALA A 71 45.31 3.63 -25.21
N LEU A 72 44.68 2.92 -24.26
CA LEU A 72 44.27 3.42 -22.94
C LEU A 72 45.41 4.15 -22.21
N THR A 73 45.31 5.47 -22.07
CA THR A 73 46.10 6.25 -21.12
C THR A 73 45.19 6.93 -20.09
N SER A 74 45.69 7.20 -18.89
CA SER A 74 44.90 7.76 -17.78
C SER A 74 44.34 9.17 -18.03
N ASP A 75 44.82 9.84 -19.08
CA ASP A 75 44.49 11.23 -19.39
C ASP A 75 43.25 11.35 -20.29
N ASP A 76 42.73 10.24 -20.81
CA ASP A 76 41.58 10.17 -21.74
C ASP A 76 40.25 9.81 -21.05
N THR A 77 40.13 10.04 -19.73
CA THR A 77 38.95 9.66 -18.91
C THR A 77 38.21 10.89 -18.36
N ILE A 78 36.91 11.03 -18.68
CA ILE A 78 36.06 12.14 -18.21
C ILE A 78 35.09 11.69 -17.11
N VAL A 79 35.55 11.63 -15.86
CA VAL A 79 34.69 11.30 -14.72
C VAL A 79 33.55 12.33 -14.59
N LEU A 80 32.29 11.89 -14.77
CA LEU A 80 31.11 12.68 -14.47
C LEU A 80 30.62 12.32 -13.06
N ASP A 81 30.80 13.24 -12.11
CA ASP A 81 30.21 13.09 -10.78
C ASP A 81 28.70 13.36 -10.87
N VAL A 82 27.89 12.31 -10.75
CA VAL A 82 26.44 12.45 -10.63
C VAL A 82 26.07 12.62 -9.16
N ASP A 83 25.30 13.66 -8.83
CA ASP A 83 24.85 13.88 -7.46
C ASP A 83 23.91 12.73 -7.02
N ALA A 84 24.22 12.09 -5.89
CA ALA A 84 23.37 11.06 -5.30
C ALA A 84 21.94 11.59 -5.01
N ALA A 85 21.80 12.88 -4.71
CA ALA A 85 20.50 13.53 -4.55
C ALA A 85 19.70 13.55 -5.87
N ALA A 86 20.35 13.80 -7.01
CA ALA A 86 19.71 13.77 -8.32
C ALA A 86 19.26 12.36 -8.72
N VAL A 87 20.03 11.32 -8.33
CA VAL A 87 19.66 9.91 -8.53
C VAL A 87 18.46 9.50 -7.67
N LEU A 88 18.39 10.00 -6.44
CA LEU A 88 17.26 9.76 -5.53
C LEU A 88 15.99 10.49 -5.98
N GLU A 89 16.11 11.73 -6.45
CA GLU A 89 14.98 12.56 -6.88
C GLU A 89 14.41 12.12 -8.24
N THR A 90 15.28 11.75 -9.20
CA THR A 90 14.90 11.46 -10.59
C THR A 90 14.71 9.96 -10.83
N GLY A 91 15.29 9.11 -9.97
CA GLY A 91 15.28 7.66 -10.10
C GLY A 91 16.38 7.12 -11.02
N ARG A 92 16.98 5.99 -10.61
CA ARG A 92 18.13 5.35 -11.30
C ARG A 92 17.92 5.14 -12.80
N ALA A 93 16.73 4.74 -13.23
CA ALA A 93 16.44 4.44 -14.63
C ALA A 93 16.49 5.69 -15.51
N ALA A 94 15.92 6.80 -15.04
CA ALA A 94 15.91 8.06 -15.78
C ALA A 94 17.31 8.68 -15.88
N VAL A 95 18.11 8.61 -14.81
CA VAL A 95 19.51 9.04 -14.84
C VAL A 95 20.34 8.23 -15.84
N LEU A 96 20.08 6.92 -15.96
CA LEU A 96 20.73 6.08 -16.96
C LEU A 96 20.29 6.42 -18.39
N GLU A 97 19.00 6.68 -18.61
CA GLU A 97 18.49 7.12 -19.92
C GLU A 97 19.09 8.45 -20.37
N ASP A 98 19.18 9.44 -19.48
CA ASP A 98 19.80 10.75 -19.75
C ASP A 98 21.29 10.61 -20.10
N LEU A 99 22.01 9.73 -19.38
CA LEU A 99 23.41 9.42 -19.66
C LEU A 99 23.59 8.72 -21.00
N GLU A 100 22.74 7.74 -21.31
CA GLU A 100 22.73 7.03 -22.60
C GLU A 100 22.40 7.97 -23.76
N GLU A 101 21.49 8.93 -23.57
CA GLU A 101 21.15 9.94 -24.57
C GLU A 101 22.31 10.93 -24.80
N ALA A 102 22.97 11.38 -23.72
CA ALA A 102 24.16 12.23 -23.82
C ALA A 102 25.30 11.54 -24.58
N VAL A 103 25.49 10.24 -24.38
CA VAL A 103 26.46 9.41 -25.11
C VAL A 103 26.05 9.26 -26.57
N ARG A 104 24.77 9.04 -26.85
CA ARG A 104 24.25 8.93 -28.24
C ARG A 104 24.46 10.21 -29.04
N ALA A 105 24.45 11.37 -28.37
CA ALA A 105 24.75 12.67 -28.97
C ALA A 105 26.25 12.90 -29.24
N ALA A 106 27.14 12.05 -28.72
CA ALA A 106 28.59 12.08 -28.90
C ALA A 106 29.07 10.81 -29.64
N PRO A 107 28.98 10.74 -30.98
CA PRO A 107 29.24 9.52 -31.75
C PRO A 107 30.69 9.02 -31.72
N GLU A 108 31.60 9.85 -31.21
CA GLU A 108 33.02 9.54 -31.00
C GLU A 108 33.28 9.01 -29.58
N ALA A 109 32.26 8.70 -28.78
CA ALA A 109 32.38 8.25 -27.39
C ALA A 109 31.82 6.83 -27.21
N GLU A 110 32.49 6.00 -26.43
CA GLU A 110 31.98 4.70 -25.97
C GLU A 110 31.73 4.74 -24.46
N LEU A 111 30.48 4.54 -24.04
CA LEU A 111 30.13 4.50 -22.63
C LEU A 111 30.55 3.16 -22.02
N VAL A 112 31.61 3.18 -21.23
CA VAL A 112 31.97 2.07 -20.34
C VAL A 112 31.37 2.37 -18.96
N VAL A 113 30.23 1.73 -18.65
CA VAL A 113 29.62 1.78 -17.32
C VAL A 113 30.27 0.73 -16.43
N ASP A 114 31.31 1.11 -15.69
CA ASP A 114 31.82 0.31 -14.58
C ASP A 114 31.28 0.91 -13.28
N THR A 115 30.16 0.39 -12.78
CA THR A 115 29.55 0.93 -11.57
C THR A 115 29.06 -0.16 -10.63
N GLU A 116 29.76 -0.34 -9.51
CA GLU A 116 29.11 -0.71 -8.26
C GLU A 116 28.52 0.57 -7.64
N ILE A 117 27.28 0.89 -8.00
CA ILE A 117 26.52 1.95 -7.33
C ILE A 117 26.13 1.42 -5.95
N THR A 118 26.85 1.86 -4.91
CA THR A 118 26.39 1.69 -3.52
C THR A 118 25.69 2.97 -3.11
N LEU A 119 24.39 3.07 -3.39
CA LEU A 119 23.55 4.08 -2.72
C LEU A 119 23.60 3.81 -1.21
N PRO A 120 23.61 4.83 -0.34
CA PRO A 120 23.38 4.59 1.07
C PRO A 120 22.02 3.88 1.19
N LEU A 121 22.05 2.63 1.67
CA LEU A 121 20.83 1.89 1.96
C LEU A 121 20.14 2.66 3.09
N VAL A 122 19.15 3.48 2.76
CA VAL A 122 18.28 4.07 3.77
C VAL A 122 17.61 2.87 4.47
N PRO A 123 17.92 2.62 5.75
CA PRO A 123 17.30 1.52 6.44
C PRO A 123 15.80 1.78 6.47
N ARG A 124 15.02 0.73 6.24
CA ARG A 124 13.57 0.84 6.42
C ARG A 124 13.27 1.28 7.86
N PRO A 125 12.16 1.99 8.09
CA PRO A 125 11.78 2.43 9.43
C PRO A 125 11.54 1.25 10.38
N ALA A 126 11.96 1.42 11.64
CA ALA A 126 12.01 0.35 12.64
C ALA A 126 10.66 -0.29 12.98
N TRP A 127 9.55 0.42 12.76
CA TRP A 127 8.21 -0.14 12.94
C TRP A 127 7.94 -1.34 12.02
N ALA A 128 8.66 -1.47 10.91
CA ALA A 128 8.50 -2.56 9.93
C ALA A 128 9.21 -3.87 10.35
N ASP A 129 10.00 -3.85 11.42
CA ASP A 129 10.82 -5.01 11.83
C ASP A 129 10.07 -6.03 12.69
N ARG A 130 8.99 -5.62 13.38
CA ARG A 130 8.21 -6.46 14.29
C ARG A 130 6.74 -6.13 14.17
N LEU A 131 6.03 -6.93 13.39
CA LEU A 131 4.64 -6.70 13.05
C LEU A 131 3.75 -7.77 13.68
N ALA A 132 2.62 -7.38 14.23
CA ALA A 132 1.47 -8.25 14.33
C ALA A 132 0.59 -7.97 13.12
N VAL A 133 -0.02 -9.00 12.54
CA VAL A 133 -0.94 -8.87 11.41
C VAL A 133 -2.29 -9.43 11.81
N PHE A 134 -3.37 -8.81 11.36
CA PHE A 134 -4.73 -9.21 11.69
C PHE A 134 -5.66 -9.09 10.48
N ASP A 135 -6.56 -10.05 10.36
CA ASP A 135 -7.59 -10.11 9.32
C ASP A 135 -8.79 -10.96 9.82
N LEU A 136 -9.98 -10.65 9.31
CA LEU A 136 -11.23 -11.35 9.54
C LEU A 136 -11.89 -11.81 8.23
N GLU A 137 -12.35 -13.06 8.22
CA GLU A 137 -13.40 -13.48 7.29
C GLU A 137 -14.76 -13.42 7.98
N THR A 138 -15.76 -12.92 7.27
CA THR A 138 -17.05 -12.59 7.89
C THR A 138 -18.24 -12.96 7.00
N THR A 139 -19.43 -12.93 7.57
CA THR A 139 -20.67 -13.24 6.84
C THR A 139 -21.07 -12.17 5.81
N GLY A 140 -20.37 -11.02 5.71
CA GLY A 140 -20.73 -9.94 4.79
C GLY A 140 -20.00 -8.62 5.05
N ILE A 141 -20.31 -7.59 4.25
CA ILE A 141 -19.53 -6.33 4.24
C ILE A 141 -20.05 -5.25 5.20
N ASP A 142 -21.22 -5.43 5.81
CA ASP A 142 -21.77 -4.45 6.75
C ASP A 142 -21.27 -4.73 8.17
N VAL A 143 -20.38 -3.87 8.66
CA VAL A 143 -19.77 -3.97 10.01
C VAL A 143 -20.78 -3.94 11.17
N GLU A 144 -21.99 -3.41 10.95
CA GLU A 144 -23.01 -3.37 12.01
C GLU A 144 -23.78 -4.69 12.13
N THR A 145 -23.94 -5.41 11.02
CA THR A 145 -24.84 -6.58 10.94
C THR A 145 -24.14 -7.89 10.66
N SER A 146 -22.91 -7.88 10.15
CA SER A 146 -22.14 -9.08 9.85
C SER A 146 -21.58 -9.74 11.13
N ARG A 147 -21.09 -10.98 10.99
CA ARG A 147 -20.50 -11.79 12.06
C ARG A 147 -19.13 -12.32 11.64
N VAL A 148 -18.20 -12.41 12.59
CA VAL A 148 -16.92 -13.08 12.45
C VAL A 148 -17.14 -14.56 12.14
N VAL A 149 -16.46 -15.05 11.12
CA VAL A 149 -16.41 -16.46 10.73
C VAL A 149 -15.03 -17.02 11.02
N THR A 150 -13.98 -16.40 10.47
CA THR A 150 -12.59 -16.73 10.82
C THR A 150 -11.81 -15.49 11.18
N ALA A 151 -10.70 -15.68 11.89
CA ALA A 151 -9.76 -14.61 12.20
C ALA A 151 -8.34 -15.16 12.21
N ASN A 152 -7.37 -14.32 11.88
CA ASN A 152 -5.97 -14.63 12.07
C ASN A 152 -5.26 -13.52 12.84
N ILE A 153 -4.41 -13.88 13.79
CA ILE A 153 -3.38 -13.00 14.33
C ILE A 153 -2.04 -13.72 14.20
N SER A 154 -1.14 -13.15 13.42
CA SER A 154 0.22 -13.68 13.25
C SER A 154 1.26 -12.62 13.57
N LEU A 155 2.45 -13.06 13.98
CA LEU A 155 3.59 -12.19 14.24
C LEU A 155 4.62 -12.40 13.14
N LEU A 156 5.06 -11.31 12.52
CA LEU A 156 6.11 -11.30 11.51
C LEU A 156 7.39 -10.70 12.08
N ASP A 157 8.53 -11.31 11.74
CA ASP A 157 9.84 -10.72 11.98
C ASP A 157 10.27 -9.76 10.86
N ALA A 158 11.48 -9.25 11.00
CA ALA A 158 12.11 -8.35 10.07
C ALA A 158 12.24 -8.95 8.64
N ALA A 159 12.34 -10.26 8.50
CA ALA A 159 12.44 -10.91 7.19
C ALA A 159 11.05 -11.28 6.62
N GLY A 160 9.96 -10.84 7.25
CA GLY A 160 8.59 -11.19 6.88
C GLY A 160 8.24 -12.65 7.13
N GLN A 161 9.02 -13.33 7.98
CA GLN A 161 8.79 -14.71 8.39
C GLN A 161 7.80 -14.75 9.54
N VAL A 162 6.92 -15.75 9.50
CA VAL A 162 5.91 -15.97 10.55
C VAL A 162 6.61 -16.57 11.77
N VAL A 163 6.65 -15.81 12.86
CA VAL A 163 7.21 -16.22 14.15
C VAL A 163 6.17 -16.93 15.00
N SER A 164 4.91 -16.49 14.91
CA SER A 164 3.77 -17.08 15.59
C SER A 164 2.54 -16.90 14.72
N ARG A 165 1.63 -17.87 14.75
CA ARG A 165 0.34 -17.83 14.04
C ARG A 165 -0.74 -18.36 14.96
N ARG A 166 -1.86 -17.66 15.01
CA ARG A 166 -3.06 -18.08 15.71
C ARG A 166 -4.27 -17.84 14.80
N ASP A 167 -5.04 -18.89 14.58
CA ASP A 167 -6.24 -18.88 13.76
C ASP A 167 -7.45 -19.19 14.64
N TRP A 168 -8.59 -18.59 14.32
CA TRP A 168 -9.87 -18.88 14.94
C TRP A 168 -10.92 -19.22 13.89
N LEU A 169 -11.84 -20.11 14.28
CA LEU A 169 -13.07 -20.40 13.57
C LEU A 169 -14.23 -20.27 14.55
N ALA A 170 -15.16 -19.37 14.23
CA ALA A 170 -16.39 -19.16 14.98
C ALA A 170 -17.56 -19.87 14.30
N ASP A 171 -18.49 -20.40 15.11
CA ASP A 171 -19.88 -20.53 14.67
C ASP A 171 -20.53 -19.13 14.82
N PRO A 172 -20.84 -18.43 13.72
CA PRO A 172 -21.37 -17.07 13.77
C PRO A 172 -22.81 -16.99 14.31
N GLY A 173 -23.46 -18.14 14.55
CA GLY A 173 -24.85 -18.22 15.03
C GLY A 173 -25.91 -17.80 14.01
N VAL A 174 -25.49 -17.42 12.80
CA VAL A 174 -26.35 -17.05 11.66
C VAL A 174 -25.90 -17.82 10.42
N PRO A 175 -26.75 -17.97 9.38
CA PRO A 175 -26.30 -18.51 8.11
C PRO A 175 -25.21 -17.63 7.48
N ILE A 176 -24.13 -18.25 7.01
CA ILE A 176 -23.12 -17.63 6.15
C ILE A 176 -23.69 -17.60 4.73
N PRO A 177 -23.85 -16.43 4.10
CA PRO A 177 -24.33 -16.34 2.72
C PRO A 177 -23.43 -17.10 1.74
N GLU A 178 -24.02 -17.62 0.65
CA GLU A 178 -23.27 -18.33 -0.40
C GLU A 178 -22.18 -17.46 -1.02
N GLN A 179 -22.42 -16.16 -1.13
CA GLN A 179 -21.45 -15.20 -1.67
C GLN A 179 -20.21 -15.08 -0.78
N ALA A 180 -20.38 -15.00 0.54
CA ALA A 180 -19.26 -14.99 1.48
C ALA A 180 -18.53 -16.35 1.47
N THR A 181 -19.29 -17.45 1.45
CA THR A 181 -18.74 -18.80 1.32
C THR A 181 -17.92 -18.97 0.03
N ALA A 182 -18.35 -18.38 -1.09
CA ALA A 182 -17.63 -18.44 -2.36
C ALA A 182 -16.33 -17.64 -2.35
N VAL A 183 -16.23 -16.62 -1.49
CA VAL A 183 -15.02 -15.81 -1.29
C VAL A 183 -14.04 -16.58 -0.39
N HIS A 184 -14.44 -16.86 0.86
CA HIS A 184 -13.50 -17.36 1.89
C HIS A 184 -13.59 -18.88 2.16
N GLY A 185 -14.41 -19.62 1.40
CA GLY A 185 -14.46 -21.08 1.44
C GLY A 185 -15.12 -21.74 2.67
N VAL A 186 -15.59 -20.97 3.66
CA VAL A 186 -16.17 -21.51 4.90
C VAL A 186 -17.69 -21.54 4.81
N SER A 187 -18.28 -22.74 4.73
CA SER A 187 -19.74 -22.91 4.71
C SER A 187 -20.36 -22.79 6.10
N THR A 188 -21.66 -22.53 6.14
CA THR A 188 -22.45 -22.55 7.39
C THR A 188 -22.33 -23.89 8.12
N GLU A 189 -22.38 -24.99 7.39
CA GLU A 189 -22.26 -26.34 7.95
C GLU A 189 -20.88 -26.55 8.56
N HIS A 190 -19.81 -26.12 7.88
CA HIS A 190 -18.45 -26.22 8.39
C HIS A 190 -18.26 -25.39 9.67
N ALA A 191 -18.67 -24.11 9.64
CA ALA A 191 -18.56 -23.22 10.79
C ALA A 191 -19.32 -23.73 12.02
N ARG A 192 -20.52 -24.29 11.84
CA ARG A 192 -21.29 -24.88 12.95
C ARG A 192 -20.70 -26.18 13.49
N ALA A 193 -20.10 -26.99 12.63
CA ALA A 193 -19.57 -28.30 13.02
C ALA A 193 -18.19 -28.19 13.68
N ALA A 194 -17.35 -27.28 13.23
CA ALA A 194 -15.95 -27.15 13.65
C ALA A 194 -15.64 -25.86 14.42
N GLY A 195 -16.49 -24.84 14.29
CA GLY A 195 -16.31 -23.56 14.96
C GLY A 195 -16.70 -23.59 16.43
N ARG A 196 -16.15 -22.62 17.16
CA ARG A 196 -16.44 -22.38 18.58
C ARG A 196 -17.50 -21.29 18.74
N PRO A 197 -18.15 -21.16 19.90
CA PRO A 197 -19.12 -20.08 20.13
C PRO A 197 -18.51 -18.70 19.83
N ALA A 198 -19.15 -17.89 18.98
CA ALA A 198 -18.63 -16.59 18.56
C ALA A 198 -18.24 -15.68 19.74
N ALA A 199 -19.02 -15.68 20.83
CA ALA A 199 -18.73 -14.91 22.02
C ALA A 199 -17.36 -15.24 22.65
N GLU A 200 -16.98 -16.52 22.68
CA GLU A 200 -15.67 -16.95 23.19
C GLU A 200 -14.55 -16.58 22.21
N VAL A 201 -14.75 -16.84 20.92
CA VAL A 201 -13.78 -16.54 19.87
C VAL A 201 -13.45 -15.06 19.82
N VAL A 202 -14.47 -14.21 19.81
CA VAL A 202 -14.31 -12.75 19.75
C VAL A 202 -13.62 -12.23 21.00
N ALA A 203 -13.95 -12.75 22.19
CA ALA A 203 -13.27 -12.37 23.43
C ALA A 203 -11.78 -12.74 23.40
N GLU A 204 -11.44 -13.91 22.84
CA GLU A 204 -10.05 -14.34 22.67
C GLU A 204 -9.27 -13.51 21.66
N ILE A 205 -9.88 -13.15 20.53
CA ILE A 205 -9.26 -12.27 19.52
C ILE A 205 -8.95 -10.90 20.15
N VAL A 206 -9.91 -10.30 20.85
CA VAL A 206 -9.69 -9.01 21.53
C VAL A 206 -8.59 -9.13 22.59
N ALA A 207 -8.57 -10.21 23.38
CA ALA A 207 -7.53 -10.43 24.37
C ALA A 207 -6.13 -10.59 23.72
N GLU A 208 -6.04 -11.28 22.59
CA GLU A 208 -4.78 -11.42 21.86
C GLU A 208 -4.31 -10.09 21.26
N LEU A 209 -5.21 -9.28 20.70
CA LEU A 209 -4.85 -7.94 20.21
C LEU A 209 -4.39 -7.03 21.35
N ARG A 210 -5.00 -7.10 22.54
CA ARG A 210 -4.49 -6.39 23.72
C ARG A 210 -3.09 -6.83 24.09
N ARG A 211 -2.82 -8.15 24.11
CA ARG A 211 -1.47 -8.70 24.34
C ARG A 211 -0.46 -8.18 23.31
N VAL A 212 -0.84 -8.15 22.03
CA VAL A 212 -0.02 -7.61 20.94
C VAL A 212 0.39 -6.16 21.22
N PHE A 213 -0.55 -5.31 21.65
CA PHE A 213 -0.25 -3.92 22.00
C PHE A 213 0.60 -3.80 23.27
N ASP A 214 0.31 -4.58 24.31
CA ASP A 214 1.09 -4.59 25.56
C ASP A 214 2.56 -5.00 25.33
N GLU A 215 2.82 -5.83 24.31
CA GLU A 215 4.15 -6.25 23.88
C GLU A 215 4.83 -5.27 22.90
N GLY A 216 4.15 -4.19 22.53
CA GLY A 216 4.68 -3.11 21.70
C GLY A 216 4.80 -3.45 20.21
N TYR A 217 4.00 -4.40 19.70
CA TYR A 217 3.93 -4.68 18.27
C TYR A 217 3.13 -3.60 17.53
N ALA A 218 3.55 -3.30 16.29
CA ALA A 218 2.71 -2.57 15.35
C ALA A 218 1.70 -3.53 14.73
N LEU A 219 0.41 -3.22 14.84
CA LEU A 219 -0.67 -4.03 14.26
C LEU A 219 -0.92 -3.60 12.82
N VAL A 220 -0.70 -4.49 11.87
CA VAL A 220 -1.04 -4.29 10.46
C VAL A 220 -2.41 -4.90 10.17
N VAL A 221 -3.29 -4.09 9.57
CA VAL A 221 -4.61 -4.52 9.09
C VAL A 221 -4.86 -3.84 7.74
N TYR A 222 -5.14 -4.60 6.69
CA TYR A 222 -5.41 -4.02 5.38
C TYR A 222 -6.85 -3.51 5.33
N ASN A 223 -7.06 -2.21 5.11
CA ASN A 223 -8.38 -1.59 5.25
C ASN A 223 -8.94 -1.71 6.68
N ALA A 224 -8.13 -1.32 7.66
CA ALA A 224 -8.36 -1.44 9.09
C ALA A 224 -9.77 -1.03 9.60
N PRO A 225 -10.42 0.02 9.06
CA PRO A 225 -11.76 0.40 9.48
C PRO A 225 -12.81 -0.71 9.33
N TYR A 226 -12.60 -1.70 8.47
CA TYR A 226 -13.52 -2.82 8.33
C TYR A 226 -13.38 -3.78 9.52
N ASP A 227 -12.23 -4.46 9.63
CA ASP A 227 -12.00 -5.53 10.60
C ASP A 227 -12.11 -5.05 12.03
N LEU A 228 -11.48 -3.92 12.36
CA LEU A 228 -11.46 -3.39 13.71
C LEU A 228 -12.84 -2.90 14.15
N THR A 229 -13.61 -2.30 13.25
CA THR A 229 -14.99 -1.92 13.56
C THR A 229 -15.86 -3.16 13.76
N LEU A 230 -15.78 -4.14 12.87
CA LEU A 230 -16.60 -5.34 12.96
C LEU A 230 -16.30 -6.12 14.25
N LEU A 231 -15.02 -6.35 14.56
CA LEU A 231 -14.60 -6.97 15.82
C LEU A 231 -15.15 -6.19 17.01
N ASN A 232 -15.06 -4.86 16.97
CA ASN A 232 -15.56 -4.01 18.05
C ASN A 232 -17.07 -4.17 18.26
N ARG A 233 -17.85 -4.11 17.17
CA ARG A 233 -19.31 -4.31 17.20
C ARG A 233 -19.67 -5.71 17.71
N GLU A 234 -18.88 -6.71 17.37
CA GLU A 234 -19.12 -8.08 17.80
C GLU A 234 -18.80 -8.31 19.28
N ALA A 235 -17.70 -7.75 19.79
CA ALA A 235 -17.37 -7.80 21.21
C ALA A 235 -18.52 -7.20 22.05
N LEU A 236 -19.02 -6.04 21.64
CA LEU A 236 -20.14 -5.36 22.28
C LEU A 236 -21.45 -6.16 22.18
N ARG A 237 -21.71 -6.79 21.02
CA ARG A 237 -22.89 -7.63 20.80
C ARG A 237 -22.95 -8.82 21.75
N HIS A 238 -21.79 -9.33 22.14
CA HIS A 238 -21.66 -10.42 23.11
C HIS A 238 -21.49 -9.95 24.57
N GLY A 239 -21.62 -8.64 24.83
CA GLY A 239 -21.48 -8.06 26.17
C GLY A 239 -20.05 -8.05 26.71
N GLY A 240 -19.05 -8.23 25.83
CA GLY A 240 -17.64 -8.16 26.15
C GLY A 240 -17.07 -6.74 26.03
N ASP A 241 -15.84 -6.58 26.50
CA ASP A 241 -15.15 -5.29 26.43
C ASP A 241 -14.55 -5.07 25.03
N PRO A 242 -14.83 -3.94 24.38
CA PRO A 242 -14.29 -3.58 23.07
C PRO A 242 -12.77 -3.40 23.03
N LEU A 243 -12.18 -3.50 21.83
CA LEU A 243 -10.79 -3.06 21.58
C LEU A 243 -10.77 -1.53 21.49
N VAL A 244 -10.74 -0.85 22.65
CA VAL A 244 -10.82 0.62 22.70
C VAL A 244 -9.56 1.23 22.09
N THR A 245 -9.73 1.96 20.99
CA THR A 245 -8.75 2.87 20.36
C THR A 245 -7.34 2.26 20.24
N PRO A 246 -7.12 1.36 19.29
CA PRO A 246 -5.82 0.70 19.13
C PRO A 246 -4.73 1.73 18.77
N PRO A 247 -3.65 1.85 19.58
CA PRO A 247 -2.73 3.00 19.51
C PRO A 247 -1.69 2.89 18.39
N ALA A 248 -1.51 1.71 17.80
CA ALA A 248 -0.35 1.37 16.98
C ALA A 248 -0.75 0.58 15.72
N VAL A 249 -1.67 1.12 14.94
CA VAL A 249 -2.18 0.50 13.69
C VAL A 249 -1.43 1.00 12.45
N ILE A 250 -1.17 0.10 11.52
CA ILE A 250 -0.63 0.33 10.18
C ILE A 250 -1.61 -0.26 9.16
N ASP A 251 -2.04 0.56 8.21
CA ASP A 251 -2.95 0.19 7.14
C ASP A 251 -2.26 0.41 5.79
N PRO A 252 -1.75 -0.66 5.15
CA PRO A 252 -1.03 -0.55 3.88
C PRO A 252 -1.86 0.10 2.77
N LEU A 253 -3.19 -0.02 2.81
CA LEU A 253 -4.06 0.62 1.82
C LEU A 253 -4.02 2.15 1.94
N VAL A 254 -4.06 2.67 3.17
CA VAL A 254 -4.01 4.11 3.44
C VAL A 254 -2.65 4.68 3.04
N ILE A 255 -1.57 3.96 3.39
CA ILE A 255 -0.19 4.34 3.05
C ILE A 255 0.02 4.35 1.53
N ASP A 256 -0.35 3.27 0.83
CA ASP A 256 -0.17 3.14 -0.62
C ASP A 256 -0.96 4.22 -1.40
N LYS A 257 -2.16 4.59 -0.93
CA LYS A 257 -2.93 5.70 -1.52
C LYS A 257 -2.31 7.06 -1.28
N GLN A 258 -1.65 7.24 -0.13
CA GLN A 258 -1.03 8.51 0.21
C GLN A 258 0.27 8.71 -0.57
N ILE A 259 1.16 7.72 -0.51
CA ILE A 259 2.52 7.82 -1.04
C ILE A 259 2.52 7.78 -2.58
N ASP A 260 1.71 6.93 -3.20
CA ASP A 260 1.58 6.84 -4.65
C ASP A 260 0.19 7.28 -5.13
N ARG A 261 -0.18 8.53 -4.80
CA ARG A 261 -1.53 9.08 -5.02
C ARG A 261 -2.05 8.91 -6.46
N TYR A 262 -1.16 8.91 -7.45
CA TYR A 262 -1.53 8.89 -8.87
C TYR A 262 -1.40 7.50 -9.51
N ARG A 263 -1.02 6.45 -8.76
CA ARG A 263 -1.01 5.07 -9.27
C ARG A 263 -2.37 4.70 -9.85
N LYS A 264 -2.36 4.24 -11.10
CA LYS A 264 -3.55 3.71 -11.77
C LYS A 264 -3.91 2.32 -11.24
N GLY A 265 -5.18 1.96 -11.39
CA GLY A 265 -5.69 0.62 -11.08
C GLY A 265 -6.18 0.44 -9.64
N LYS A 266 -6.66 -0.77 -9.36
CA LYS A 266 -7.22 -1.15 -8.06
C LYS A 266 -6.12 -1.24 -7.00
N ARG A 267 -6.55 -1.19 -5.74
CA ARG A 267 -5.70 -1.35 -4.54
C ARG A 267 -6.32 -2.36 -3.58
N THR A 268 -6.94 -3.42 -4.11
CA THR A 268 -7.27 -4.60 -3.30
C THR A 268 -5.97 -5.22 -2.81
N LEU A 269 -6.03 -6.00 -1.73
CA LEU A 269 -4.83 -6.63 -1.17
C LEU A 269 -4.09 -7.46 -2.23
N GLU A 270 -4.81 -8.26 -3.02
CA GLU A 270 -4.23 -9.05 -4.12
C GLU A 270 -3.44 -8.20 -5.11
N VAL A 271 -4.03 -7.10 -5.59
CA VAL A 271 -3.39 -6.22 -6.58
C VAL A 271 -2.18 -5.51 -5.97
N SER A 272 -2.29 -5.06 -4.72
CA SER A 272 -1.18 -4.44 -4.01
C SER A 272 -0.07 -5.44 -3.71
N ALA A 273 -0.40 -6.67 -3.30
CA ALA A 273 0.57 -7.73 -3.07
C ALA A 273 1.36 -8.03 -4.35
N ALA A 274 0.67 -8.24 -5.47
CA ALA A 274 1.31 -8.43 -6.77
C ALA A 274 2.20 -7.23 -7.17
N PHE A 275 1.71 -5.99 -6.99
CA PHE A 275 2.45 -4.78 -7.31
C PHE A 275 3.74 -4.64 -6.48
N TYR A 276 3.71 -5.02 -5.21
CA TYR A 276 4.85 -4.96 -4.29
C TYR A 276 5.69 -6.24 -4.27
N GLY A 277 5.43 -7.21 -5.16
CA GLY A 277 6.20 -8.46 -5.25
C GLY A 277 5.98 -9.41 -4.07
N VAL A 278 4.86 -9.28 -3.38
CA VAL A 278 4.45 -10.14 -2.25
C VAL A 278 3.59 -11.28 -2.79
N ALA A 279 3.93 -12.52 -2.43
CA ALA A 279 3.14 -13.68 -2.78
C ALA A 279 1.85 -13.75 -1.93
N LEU A 280 0.71 -13.93 -2.60
CA LEU A 280 -0.57 -14.25 -2.01
C LEU A 280 -1.19 -15.40 -2.83
N THR A 281 -1.09 -16.63 -2.33
CA THR A 281 -1.49 -17.85 -3.06
C THR A 281 -2.88 -18.34 -2.70
N ASP A 282 -3.33 -18.07 -1.48
CA ASP A 282 -4.61 -18.51 -0.92
C ASP A 282 -5.40 -17.29 -0.47
N ALA A 283 -5.71 -16.40 -1.43
CA ALA A 283 -6.50 -15.20 -1.15
C ALA A 283 -7.84 -15.58 -0.51
N HIS A 284 -8.32 -14.74 0.42
CA HIS A 284 -9.54 -14.99 1.21
C HIS A 284 -9.43 -16.13 2.23
N ASP A 285 -8.19 -16.47 2.62
CA ASP A 285 -7.88 -17.09 3.91
C ASP A 285 -7.37 -16.00 4.85
N ALA A 286 -8.00 -15.83 6.02
CA ALA A 286 -7.61 -14.77 6.96
C ALA A 286 -6.11 -14.79 7.30
N GLY A 287 -5.49 -15.98 7.38
CA GLY A 287 -4.07 -16.08 7.64
C GLY A 287 -3.21 -15.64 6.46
N ALA A 288 -3.52 -16.10 5.26
CA ALA A 288 -2.83 -15.70 4.05
C ALA A 288 -2.93 -14.19 3.82
N ASP A 289 -4.12 -13.62 3.99
CA ASP A 289 -4.40 -12.20 3.78
C ASP A 289 -3.71 -11.32 4.83
N ALA A 290 -3.81 -11.67 6.13
CA ALA A 290 -3.09 -10.95 7.19
C ALA A 290 -1.56 -10.95 6.94
N ILE A 291 -0.98 -12.11 6.63
CA ILE A 291 0.46 -12.24 6.40
C ILE A 291 0.89 -11.45 5.16
N ALA A 292 0.10 -11.50 4.08
CA ALA A 292 0.36 -10.72 2.87
C ALA A 292 0.29 -9.22 3.16
N ALA A 293 -0.70 -8.75 3.94
CA ALA A 293 -0.81 -7.35 4.35
C ALA A 293 0.44 -6.86 5.11
N GLY A 294 0.93 -7.65 6.08
CA GLY A 294 2.17 -7.36 6.79
C GLY A 294 3.39 -7.26 5.87
N ARG A 295 3.51 -8.19 4.92
CA ARG A 295 4.61 -8.17 3.94
C ARG A 295 4.50 -6.99 2.98
N VAL A 296 3.28 -6.59 2.58
CA VAL A 296 3.06 -5.37 1.80
C VAL A 296 3.48 -4.14 2.61
N ALA A 297 3.18 -4.07 3.90
CA ALA A 297 3.65 -3.00 4.77
C ALA A 297 5.19 -2.91 4.81
N GLN A 298 5.87 -4.05 4.91
CA GLN A 298 7.34 -4.11 4.88
C GLN A 298 7.92 -3.70 3.52
N ALA A 299 7.27 -4.09 2.42
CA ALA A 299 7.68 -3.70 1.07
C ALA A 299 7.49 -2.19 0.84
N LEU A 300 6.37 -1.61 1.30
CA LEU A 300 6.15 -0.16 1.32
C LEU A 300 7.24 0.56 2.12
N ALA A 301 7.52 0.09 3.34
CA ALA A 301 8.55 0.64 4.22
C ALA A 301 9.95 0.62 3.57
N ALA A 302 10.28 -0.45 2.84
CA ALA A 302 11.56 -0.58 2.17
C ALA A 302 11.64 0.30 0.91
N LYS A 303 10.57 0.34 0.11
CA LYS A 303 10.52 1.10 -1.16
C LYS A 303 10.50 2.60 -0.93
N TYR A 304 9.78 3.05 0.10
CA TYR A 304 9.57 4.47 0.43
C TYR A 304 10.20 4.82 1.79
N ALA A 305 11.38 4.28 2.07
CA ALA A 305 12.04 4.40 3.38
C ALA A 305 12.28 5.87 3.80
N VAL A 306 12.53 6.76 2.84
CA VAL A 306 12.70 8.20 3.09
C VAL A 306 11.37 8.86 3.45
N ASP A 307 10.31 8.59 2.67
CA ASP A 307 8.98 9.19 2.88
C ASP A 307 8.28 8.64 4.13
N LEU A 308 8.64 7.43 4.55
CA LEU A 308 8.08 6.71 5.69
C LEU A 308 9.03 6.68 6.91
N ASP A 309 10.04 7.55 6.96
CA ASP A 309 10.91 7.75 8.14
C ASP A 309 10.16 8.47 9.27
N LEU A 310 9.14 7.79 9.78
CA LEU A 310 8.25 8.22 10.85
C LEU A 310 8.33 7.19 11.98
N SER A 311 8.22 7.65 13.22
CA SER A 311 7.94 6.74 14.33
C SER A 311 6.57 6.07 14.15
N LEU A 312 6.34 4.95 14.82
CA LEU A 312 5.04 4.25 14.76
C LEU A 312 3.87 5.17 15.14
N ASP A 313 4.02 5.96 16.21
CA ASP A 313 3.01 6.92 16.67
C ASP A 313 2.75 8.02 15.62
N GLN A 314 3.82 8.52 14.98
CA GLN A 314 3.70 9.52 13.92
C GLN A 314 3.01 8.96 12.68
N LEU A 315 3.36 7.73 12.27
CA LEU A 315 2.74 7.06 11.15
C LEU A 315 1.25 6.76 11.43
N HIS A 316 0.92 6.32 12.64
CA HIS A 316 -0.47 6.13 13.05
C HIS A 316 -1.27 7.43 12.97
N ALA A 317 -0.75 8.52 13.55
CA ALA A 317 -1.40 9.82 13.52
C ALA A 317 -1.53 10.38 12.08
N ALA A 318 -0.53 10.15 11.23
CA ALA A 318 -0.56 10.55 9.83
C ALA A 318 -1.66 9.80 9.05
N GLN A 319 -1.80 8.49 9.28
CA GLN A 319 -2.84 7.68 8.64
C GLN A 319 -4.26 8.11 9.01
N VAL A 320 -4.50 8.60 10.23
CA VAL A 320 -5.80 9.22 10.60
C VAL A 320 -6.12 10.37 9.63
N ALA A 321 -5.18 11.32 9.47
CA ALA A 321 -5.37 12.48 8.60
C ALA A 321 -5.47 12.09 7.11
N TRP A 322 -4.64 11.14 6.67
CA TRP A 322 -4.66 10.65 5.29
C TRP A 322 -5.98 9.94 4.97
N HIS A 323 -6.46 9.08 5.86
CA HIS A 323 -7.72 8.38 5.69
C HIS A 323 -8.91 9.34 5.60
N ASP A 324 -8.95 10.38 6.43
CA ASP A 324 -10.00 11.40 6.38
C ASP A 324 -10.01 12.14 5.04
N ALA A 325 -8.85 12.60 4.56
CA ALA A 325 -8.72 13.26 3.26
C ALA A 325 -9.06 12.33 2.07
N GLN A 326 -8.69 11.06 2.17
CA GLN A 326 -9.03 10.03 1.19
C GLN A 326 -10.55 9.77 1.16
N SER A 327 -11.20 9.75 2.32
CA SER A 327 -12.65 9.59 2.45
C SER A 327 -13.40 10.78 1.85
N ASP A 328 -12.92 12.02 2.09
CA ASP A 328 -13.48 13.23 1.47
C ASP A 328 -13.39 13.15 -0.06
N SER A 329 -12.20 12.82 -0.57
CA SER A 329 -11.97 12.72 -2.01
C SER A 329 -12.84 11.65 -2.66
N PHE A 330 -13.04 10.51 -1.98
CA PHE A 330 -13.89 9.43 -2.46
C PHE A 330 -15.37 9.81 -2.43
N GLU A 331 -15.84 10.46 -1.38
CA GLU A 331 -17.21 10.94 -1.26
C GLU A 331 -17.55 11.95 -2.37
N ASP A 332 -16.67 12.92 -2.63
CA ASP A 332 -16.84 13.89 -3.70
C ASP A 332 -16.88 13.23 -5.08
N TYR A 333 -16.02 12.25 -5.32
CA TYR A 333 -16.03 11.46 -6.55
C TYR A 333 -17.36 10.70 -6.71
N MET A 334 -17.82 10.02 -5.67
CA MET A 334 -19.08 9.25 -5.69
C MET A 334 -20.29 10.15 -5.92
N ARG A 335 -20.32 11.33 -5.29
CA ARG A 335 -21.38 12.33 -5.51
C ARG A 335 -21.43 12.84 -6.93
N ARG A 336 -20.25 13.06 -7.54
CA ARG A 336 -20.14 13.55 -8.91
C ARG A 336 -20.49 12.51 -9.95
N THR A 337 -20.21 11.23 -9.69
CA THR A 337 -20.24 10.18 -10.72
C THR A 337 -21.37 9.17 -10.58
N ARG A 338 -21.89 8.95 -9.37
CA ARG A 338 -22.86 7.87 -9.11
C ARG A 338 -24.10 8.34 -8.34
N ASP A 339 -23.92 8.85 -7.13
CA ASP A 339 -25.01 9.21 -6.22
C ASP A 339 -24.73 10.55 -5.52
N PRO A 340 -25.39 11.66 -5.92
CA PRO A 340 -25.21 12.98 -5.33
C PRO A 340 -25.45 13.06 -3.81
N THR A 341 -26.14 12.08 -3.22
CA THR A 341 -26.44 12.01 -1.79
C THR A 341 -25.50 11.08 -1.02
N PHE A 342 -24.55 10.43 -1.71
CA PHE A 342 -23.61 9.50 -1.11
C PHE A 342 -22.85 10.15 0.06
N THR A 343 -22.67 9.38 1.12
CA THR A 343 -21.82 9.72 2.26
C THR A 343 -20.91 8.55 2.56
N SER A 344 -19.64 8.83 2.78
CA SER A 344 -18.67 7.81 3.17
C SER A 344 -18.73 7.59 4.68
N ARG A 345 -18.59 6.33 5.11
CA ARG A 345 -18.37 6.01 6.52
C ARG A 345 -17.01 6.59 6.94
N ARG A 346 -16.99 7.33 8.04
CA ARG A 346 -15.79 8.03 8.55
C ARG A 346 -15.20 7.32 9.76
N GLY A 347 -13.92 7.61 10.01
CA GLY A 347 -13.17 7.13 11.16
C GLY A 347 -12.18 6.04 10.79
N TRP A 348 -10.97 6.21 11.32
CA TRP A 348 -9.86 5.26 11.27
C TRP A 348 -9.12 5.34 12.61
N PRO A 349 -8.57 4.22 13.14
CA PRO A 349 -8.58 2.86 12.57
C PRO A 349 -9.89 2.12 12.80
N GLU A 350 -10.80 2.68 13.61
CA GLU A 350 -12.18 2.22 13.76
C GLU A 350 -13.14 3.29 13.22
N SER A 351 -14.18 2.88 12.52
CA SER A 351 -15.25 3.77 12.12
C SER A 351 -16.12 4.19 13.30
N ALA A 352 -16.55 5.45 13.28
CA ALA A 352 -17.48 5.96 14.29
C ALA A 352 -18.80 5.17 14.27
N ARG A 353 -19.47 5.11 15.43
CA ARG A 353 -20.85 4.62 15.47
C ARG A 353 -21.75 5.57 14.69
N PRO A 354 -22.72 5.07 13.92
CA PRO A 354 -23.82 5.90 13.45
C PRO A 354 -24.48 6.61 14.64
N ALA A 355 -24.80 7.89 14.46
CA ALA A 355 -25.44 8.74 15.47
C ALA A 355 -26.87 8.31 15.81
#